data_AF-A0A531AW43-F1
#
_entry.id   AF-A0A531AW43-F1
#
_cell.length_a   1.000
_cell.length_b   1.000
_cell.length_c   1.000
_cell.angle_alpha   90.00
_cell.angle_beta   90.00
_cell.angle_gamma   90.00
#
_symmetry.space_group_name_H-M   'P 1'
#
loop_
_entity.id
_entity.type
_entity.pdbx_description
1 polymer ?
#
loop_
_entity_poly.entity_id
_entity_poly.type
_entity_poly.pdbx_seq_one_letter_code
_entity_poly.pdbx_strand_id
1 'polypeptide(L)'
;MLDITQGDIGGKSYYRMGVLGFSNIDRRYEFATFDAMNSNSMLYGSGPLDRPVRVIVLSGTFTDQGLLGEPFVGKTIPMRTIIRIDGPDRHEIELRFDAPGGQRDILVDRTVYTRIQG
;
A
#
# COMPACT_ATOMS: atom_id res chain seq x y z
N MET A 1 -1.18 -8.91 -9.86
CA MET A 1 -1.34 -7.55 -10.40
C MET A 1 0.01 -6.86 -10.30
N LEU A 2 0.51 -6.35 -11.43
CA LEU A 2 1.68 -5.48 -11.47
C LEU A 2 1.18 -4.05 -11.57
N ASP A 3 1.61 -3.22 -10.64
CA ASP A 3 1.34 -1.79 -10.59
C ASP A 3 2.66 -1.04 -10.82
N ILE A 4 2.71 -0.14 -11.79
CA ILE A 4 3.85 0.73 -12.05
C ILE A 4 3.33 2.15 -12.11
N THR A 5 3.83 2.99 -11.21
CA THR A 5 3.52 4.42 -11.16
C THR A 5 4.80 5.21 -11.36
N GLN A 6 4.76 6.18 -12.29
CA GLN A 6 5.88 7.05 -12.63
C GLN A 6 5.39 8.50 -12.74
N GLY A 7 6.23 9.45 -12.39
CA GLY A 7 5.92 10.88 -12.51
C GLY A 7 6.88 11.72 -11.70
N ASP A 8 6.42 12.87 -11.20
CA ASP A 8 7.18 13.72 -10.28
C ASP A 8 6.38 13.93 -8.99
N ILE A 9 7.03 13.73 -7.83
CA ILE A 9 6.49 14.03 -6.50
C ILE A 9 7.46 14.97 -5.80
N GLY A 10 6.96 16.10 -5.27
CA GLY A 10 7.80 17.09 -4.57
C GLY A 10 8.93 17.66 -5.45
N GLY A 11 8.71 17.74 -6.77
CA GLY A 11 9.70 18.24 -7.74
C GLY A 11 10.83 17.26 -8.06
N LYS A 12 10.72 15.99 -7.64
CA LYS A 12 11.67 14.93 -7.96
C LYS A 12 10.98 13.80 -8.72
N SER A 13 11.71 13.17 -9.64
CA SER A 13 11.20 11.99 -10.34
C SER A 13 10.87 10.88 -9.34
N TYR A 14 9.65 10.40 -9.46
CA TYR A 14 9.06 9.36 -8.64
C TYR A 14 8.85 8.10 -9.47
N TYR A 15 9.28 6.99 -8.91
CA TYR A 15 9.01 5.66 -9.43
C TYR A 15 8.50 4.80 -8.27
N ARG A 16 7.42 4.06 -8.52
CA ARG A 16 6.93 3.00 -7.65
C ARG A 16 6.52 1.80 -8.46
N MET A 17 6.86 0.63 -7.94
CA MET A 17 6.38 -0.66 -8.42
C MET A 17 5.68 -1.41 -7.29
N GLY A 18 4.54 -2.02 -7.57
CA GLY A 18 3.81 -2.90 -6.67
C GLY A 18 3.53 -4.26 -7.33
N VAL A 19 3.79 -5.34 -6.61
CA VAL A 19 3.50 -6.71 -7.07
C VAL A 19 2.56 -7.38 -6.07
N LEU A 20 1.31 -7.56 -6.48
CA LEU A 20 0.27 -8.23 -5.69
C LEU A 20 0.03 -9.64 -6.23
N GLY A 21 0.10 -10.63 -5.34
CA GLY A 21 -0.21 -12.03 -5.61
C GLY A 21 -1.13 -12.63 -4.57
N PHE A 22 -1.72 -13.79 -4.88
CA PHE A 22 -2.43 -14.63 -3.92
C PHE A 22 -1.68 -15.96 -3.78
N SER A 23 -1.22 -16.28 -2.58
CA SER A 23 -0.64 -17.59 -2.25
C SER A 23 -1.79 -18.58 -2.05
N ASN A 24 -1.88 -19.60 -2.90
CA ASN A 24 -2.87 -20.66 -2.74
C ASN A 24 -2.56 -21.61 -1.58
N ILE A 25 -1.29 -21.68 -1.16
CA ILE A 25 -0.83 -22.52 -0.04
C ILE A 25 -1.21 -21.85 1.28
N ASP A 26 -0.85 -20.58 1.44
CA ASP A 26 -1.13 -19.81 2.66
C ASP A 26 -2.52 -19.16 2.65
N ARG A 27 -3.23 -19.29 1.52
CA ARG A 27 -4.57 -18.74 1.26
C ARG A 27 -4.65 -17.24 1.58
N ARG A 28 -3.62 -16.46 1.23
CA ARG A 28 -3.55 -15.02 1.55
C ARG A 28 -3.03 -14.20 0.37
N TYR A 29 -3.34 -12.91 0.37
CA TYR A 29 -2.69 -11.95 -0.51
C TYR A 29 -1.35 -11.51 0.07
N GLU A 30 -0.39 -11.32 -0.82
CA GLU A 30 0.92 -10.76 -0.54
C GLU A 30 1.18 -9.61 -1.51
N PHE A 31 1.67 -8.50 -0.97
CA PHE A 31 1.99 -7.32 -1.75
C PHE A 31 3.39 -6.83 -1.40
N ALA A 32 4.21 -6.66 -2.42
CA ALA A 32 5.53 -6.06 -2.29
C ALA A 32 5.56 -4.75 -3.06
N THR A 33 5.98 -3.66 -2.43
CA THR A 33 6.18 -2.38 -3.10
C THR A 33 7.63 -1.94 -3.02
N PHE A 34 8.09 -1.27 -4.07
CA PHE A 34 9.42 -0.72 -4.23
C PHE A 34 9.24 0.71 -4.72
N ASP A 35 9.67 1.71 -3.97
CA ASP A 35 9.54 3.10 -4.38
C ASP A 35 10.80 3.91 -4.12
N ALA A 36 10.91 5.07 -4.77
CA ALA A 36 12.08 5.94 -4.63
C ALA A 36 12.15 6.69 -3.29
N MET A 37 11.08 6.62 -2.48
CA MET A 37 10.97 7.34 -1.21
C MET A 37 11.38 6.46 -0.02
N ASN A 38 11.31 5.14 -0.16
CA ASN A 38 11.91 4.19 0.77
C ASN A 38 13.18 3.57 0.16
N SER A 39 14.27 3.50 0.92
CA SER A 39 15.48 2.80 0.46
C SER A 39 15.34 1.27 0.41
N ASN A 40 14.17 0.72 0.78
CA ASN A 40 13.89 -0.71 0.93
C ASN A 40 12.50 -1.07 0.40
N SER A 41 12.27 -2.34 0.11
CA SER A 41 10.92 -2.84 -0.21
C SER A 41 10.01 -2.83 1.02
N MET A 42 8.73 -2.53 0.82
CA MET A 42 7.67 -2.73 1.82
C MET A 42 6.89 -3.98 1.49
N LEU A 43 6.65 -4.81 2.51
CA LEU A 43 5.93 -6.07 2.39
C LEU A 43 4.64 -6.00 3.20
N TYR A 44 3.56 -6.48 2.61
CA TYR A 44 2.25 -6.52 3.21
C TYR A 44 1.61 -7.88 3.00
N GLY A 45 0.78 -8.30 3.96
CA GLY A 45 0.03 -9.55 3.88
C GLY A 45 -1.40 -9.38 4.37
N SER A 46 -2.33 -10.10 3.76
CA SER A 46 -3.67 -10.27 4.34
C SER A 46 -3.66 -11.39 5.38
N GLY A 47 -4.72 -11.47 6.19
CA GLY A 47 -5.07 -12.72 6.86
C GLY A 47 -5.43 -13.82 5.83
N PRO A 48 -5.51 -15.09 6.28
CA PRO A 48 -6.02 -16.18 5.44
C PRO A 48 -7.45 -15.91 4.98
N LEU A 49 -7.78 -16.33 3.76
CA LEU A 49 -9.05 -16.12 3.09
C LEU A 49 -9.52 -17.42 2.47
N ASP A 50 -10.84 -17.62 2.43
CA ASP A 50 -11.33 -18.86 1.83
C ASP A 50 -11.17 -18.90 0.31
N ARG A 51 -11.20 -17.71 -0.30
CA ARG A 51 -11.13 -17.47 -1.74
C ARG A 51 -10.64 -16.04 -2.02
N PRO A 52 -10.17 -15.75 -3.24
CA PRO A 52 -9.91 -14.40 -3.70
C PRO A 52 -11.12 -13.45 -3.48
N VAL A 53 -10.85 -12.21 -3.09
CA VAL A 53 -11.85 -11.17 -2.80
C VAL A 53 -11.54 -9.89 -3.57
N ARG A 54 -12.55 -9.03 -3.75
CA ARG A 54 -12.41 -7.74 -4.45
C ARG A 54 -11.95 -6.59 -3.56
N VAL A 55 -12.17 -6.70 -2.24
CA VAL A 55 -11.66 -5.75 -1.25
C VAL A 55 -10.61 -6.47 -0.44
N ILE A 56 -9.35 -6.13 -0.70
CA ILE A 56 -8.18 -6.77 -0.11
C ILE A 56 -7.63 -5.82 0.94
N VAL A 57 -7.59 -6.29 2.19
CA VAL A 57 -6.99 -5.55 3.30
C VAL A 57 -5.66 -6.21 3.64
N LEU A 58 -4.59 -5.45 3.51
CA LEU A 58 -3.22 -5.89 3.74
C LEU A 58 -2.65 -5.12 4.93
N SER A 59 -1.96 -5.81 5.82
CA SER A 59 -1.25 -5.20 6.94
C SER A 59 0.25 -5.18 6.67
N GLY A 60 0.90 -4.10 7.11
CA GLY A 60 2.35 -3.95 7.08
C GLY A 60 2.82 -3.03 8.20
N THR A 61 4.12 -2.77 8.24
CA THR A 61 4.72 -1.84 9.20
C THR A 61 5.68 -0.88 8.51
N PHE A 62 5.62 0.39 8.87
CA PHE A 62 6.46 1.45 8.32
C PHE A 62 7.29 2.07 9.43
N THR A 63 8.60 2.23 9.23
CA THR A 63 9.41 3.04 10.14
C THR A 63 9.26 4.49 9.74
N ASP A 64 8.65 5.30 10.60
CA ASP A 64 8.37 6.70 10.29
C ASP A 64 9.66 7.50 10.09
N GLN A 65 9.75 8.20 8.97
CA GLN A 65 10.92 9.01 8.59
C GLN A 65 10.68 10.51 8.83
N GLY A 66 9.72 10.86 9.69
CA GLY A 66 9.25 12.22 9.95
C GLY A 66 7.90 12.55 9.29
N LEU A 67 7.22 11.58 8.68
CA LEU A 67 5.94 11.79 7.99
C LEU A 67 4.82 12.16 8.96
N LEU A 68 4.76 11.52 10.13
CA LEU A 68 3.80 11.84 11.19
C LEU A 68 4.30 12.92 12.16
N GLY A 69 5.47 13.52 11.88
CA GLY A 69 6.12 14.53 12.70
C GLY A 69 7.19 13.98 13.65
N GLU A 70 8.01 14.89 14.19
CA GLU A 70 9.17 14.61 15.04
C GLU A 70 8.96 13.52 16.11
N PRO A 71 7.85 13.51 16.88
CA PRO A 71 7.67 12.49 17.93
C PRO A 71 7.56 11.05 17.43
N PHE A 72 7.35 10.84 16.13
CA PHE A 72 7.18 9.52 15.53
C PHE A 72 8.41 9.04 14.76
N VAL A 73 9.40 9.92 14.50
CA VAL A 73 10.63 9.58 13.77
C VAL A 73 11.29 8.34 14.38
N GLY A 74 11.61 7.37 13.52
CA GLY A 74 12.24 6.10 13.89
C GLY A 74 11.30 5.08 14.54
N LYS A 75 10.02 5.42 14.80
CA LYS A 75 9.05 4.48 15.36
C LYS A 75 8.42 3.63 14.27
N THR A 76 8.16 2.37 14.61
CA THR A 76 7.37 1.47 13.78
C THR A 76 5.89 1.81 13.90
N ILE A 77 5.27 2.16 12.78
CA ILE A 77 3.86 2.52 12.62
C ILE A 77 3.16 1.36 11.91
N PRO A 78 2.12 0.76 12.50
CA PRO A 78 1.25 -0.17 11.80
C PRO A 78 0.55 0.55 10.63
N MET A 79 0.49 -0.11 9.49
CA MET A 79 -0.19 0.41 8.31
C MET A 79 -1.10 -0.62 7.67
N ARG A 80 -2.13 -0.13 7.00
CA ARG A 80 -3.10 -0.91 6.24
C ARG A 80 -3.14 -0.41 4.80
N THR A 81 -2.97 -1.32 3.86
CA THR A 81 -3.21 -1.06 2.44
C THR A 81 -4.54 -1.70 2.04
N ILE A 82 -5.49 -0.90 1.56
CA ILE A 82 -6.81 -1.37 1.13
C ILE A 82 -6.86 -1.27 -0.39
N ILE A 83 -6.93 -2.41 -1.07
CA ILE A 83 -7.06 -2.49 -2.52
C ILE A 83 -8.51 -2.87 -2.86
N ARG A 84 -9.20 -2.00 -3.60
CA ARG A 84 -10.54 -2.25 -4.13
C ARG A 84 -10.45 -2.49 -5.64
N ILE A 85 -10.84 -3.68 -6.06
CA ILE A 85 -10.93 -4.08 -7.47
C ILE A 85 -12.38 -3.87 -7.94
N ASP A 86 -12.67 -2.67 -8.42
CA ASP A 86 -14.03 -2.26 -8.79
C ASP A 86 -14.46 -2.86 -10.14
N GLY A 87 -13.52 -3.02 -11.07
CA GLY A 87 -13.75 -3.65 -12.37
C GLY A 87 -12.42 -3.97 -13.08
N PRO A 88 -12.45 -4.46 -14.33
CA PRO A 88 -11.23 -4.76 -15.10
C PRO A 88 -10.41 -3.51 -15.47
N ASP A 89 -11.03 -2.33 -15.37
CA ASP A 89 -10.49 -1.06 -15.83
C ASP A 89 -10.39 -0.01 -14.72
N ARG A 90 -10.83 -0.34 -13.50
CA ARG A 90 -10.80 0.58 -12.37
C ARG A 90 -10.46 -0.13 -11.08
N HIS A 91 -9.45 0.40 -10.39
CA HIS A 91 -9.01 -0.08 -9.09
C HIS A 91 -8.65 1.12 -8.21
N GLU A 92 -8.80 0.95 -6.90
CA GLU A 92 -8.43 1.96 -5.91
C GLU A 92 -7.50 1.33 -4.88
N ILE A 93 -6.46 2.07 -4.49
CA ILE A 93 -5.51 1.68 -3.44
C ILE A 93 -5.47 2.81 -2.41
N GLU A 94 -5.80 2.50 -1.16
CA GLU A 94 -5.61 3.39 -0.02
C GLU A 94 -4.47 2.87 0.85
N LEU A 95 -3.55 3.76 1.26
CA LEU A 95 -2.60 3.52 2.34
C LEU A 95 -3.05 4.28 3.58
N ARG A 96 -3.20 3.56 4.69
CA ARG A 96 -3.64 4.11 5.98
C ARG A 96 -2.63 3.79 7.06
N PHE A 97 -2.33 4.77 7.91
CA PHE A 97 -1.52 4.56 9.11
C PHE A 97 -2.40 4.50 10.34
N ASP A 98 -2.12 3.53 11.21
CA ASP A 98 -2.73 3.41 12.52
C ASP A 98 -1.75 3.98 13.55
N ALA A 99 -1.79 5.30 13.78
CA ALA A 99 -0.82 5.97 14.64
C ALA A 99 -0.90 5.44 16.10
N PRO A 100 0.24 5.30 16.80
CA PRO A 100 0.28 4.93 18.21
C PRO A 100 -0.62 5.84 19.06
N GLY A 101 -1.39 5.24 19.99
CA GLY A 101 -2.37 5.96 20.82
C GLY A 101 -3.84 5.73 20.43
N GLY A 102 -4.10 4.88 19.43
CA GLY A 102 -5.44 4.32 19.16
C GLY A 102 -6.45 5.27 18.55
N GLN A 103 -6.04 6.47 18.12
CA GLN A 103 -6.97 7.54 17.76
C GLN A 103 -6.96 7.98 16.29
N ARG A 104 -6.05 7.49 15.44
CA ARG A 104 -5.99 7.99 14.05
C ARG A 104 -5.80 6.88 13.03
N ASP A 105 -6.87 6.61 12.28
CA ASP A 105 -6.83 6.03 10.94
C ASP A 105 -6.52 7.18 9.96
N ILE A 106 -5.24 7.36 9.65
CA ILE A 106 -4.76 8.46 8.80
C ILE A 106 -4.70 7.95 7.37
N LEU A 107 -5.50 8.51 6.47
CA LEU A 107 -5.33 8.30 5.04
C LEU A 107 -4.05 9.02 4.59
N VAL A 108 -3.03 8.24 4.22
CA VAL A 108 -1.71 8.74 3.78
C VAL A 108 -1.68 8.93 2.27
N ASP A 109 -2.23 7.96 1.55
CA ASP A 109 -2.29 7.97 0.09
C ASP A 109 -3.60 7.35 -0.38
N ARG A 110 -4.14 7.89 -1.48
CA ARG A 110 -5.27 7.33 -2.21
C ARG A 110 -4.99 7.43 -3.69
N THR A 111 -4.71 6.28 -4.29
CA THR A 111 -4.45 6.18 -5.73
C THR A 111 -5.64 5.51 -6.43
N VAL A 112 -6.14 6.15 -7.48
CA VAL A 112 -7.22 5.62 -8.33
C VAL A 112 -6.64 5.30 -9.70
N TYR A 113 -6.64 4.03 -10.05
CA TYR A 113 -6.20 3.55 -11.36
C TYR A 113 -7.41 3.47 -12.28
N THR A 114 -7.30 4.11 -13.44
CA THR A 114 -8.27 3.99 -14.53
C THR A 114 -7.50 3.59 -15.78
N ARG A 115 -7.94 2.52 -16.46
CA ARG A 115 -7.35 2.13 -17.74
C ARG A 115 -7.63 3.23 -18.77
N ILE A 116 -6.58 3.73 -19.41
CA ILE A 116 -6.73 4.59 -20.59
C ILE A 116 -7.07 3.66 -21.76
N GLN A 117 -8.25 3.86 -22.35
CA GLN A 117 -8.58 3.23 -23.63
C GLN A 117 -7.78 3.94 -24.71
N GLY A 118 -6.93 3.20 -25.40
CA GLY A 118 -6.20 3.64 -26.60
C GLY A 118 -6.93 3.22 -27.86
#